data_AF-A0A4U9CVI9-F1
#
_entry.id   AF-A0A4U9CVI9-F1
#
_cell.length_a   1.000
_cell.length_b   1.000
_cell.length_c   1.000
_cell.angle_alpha   90.00
_cell.angle_beta   90.00
_cell.angle_gamma   90.00
#
_symmetry.space_group_name_H-M   'P 1'
#
loop_
_entity.id
_entity.type
_entity.pdbx_description
1 polymer ?
#
loop_
_entity_poly.entity_id
_entity_poly.type
_entity_poly.pdbx_seq_one_letter_code
_entity_poly.pdbx_strand_id
1 'polypeptide(L)'
;MGGTGEKEPVWPAGALDGDAIGSRRRGAVHGALQAGALTTTYTASQGLLLMIPNLYKIAGELLPGVFHVSARALATNSLNIFGDHQDVMAVRQTGCAMLAENNVQQVMDLSAVAHLAAIKGRIPFINFFDGFRTSHEIQKIEVLEYEQLETLLDRPALESFRRNALHPDHPVIRGTAQNPDIYFQEREAGNRFYQALPELVEGYMAQISAITGREYHLFNYSGAADAERVIIAMGSVCDTVQEVVETLNAAGEKVGLLSVHLFRPFSLAHFFAQLPTSVRRIAVLDRTKEPGAQAEPLCLDIKNAFYHHDDPPLIVGGRYALGGKDVLPNDIAAVFDNLNRPLPMDGFTLGIVDDVTFTSLPPRQKALEVSHAGITACKFWGMGSDGTVGANKSAIKIIGDRTDLYAQAYFSYDSKKSGGITVSHLRFGDRPITSPYLIHQADFISCSQQSWVERYELLDGLKPGGPFCSTAAGPMPSLSSTCPPALSAIWRGKISAFTPSTP
;
A
#
# COMPACT_ATOMS: atom_id res chain seq x y z
N MET A 1 -58.79 -8.35 -3.94
CA MET A 1 -58.42 -9.66 -3.34
C MET A 1 -57.55 -10.38 -4.35
N GLY A 2 -56.30 -10.75 -4.17
CA GLY A 2 -55.34 -10.66 -3.09
C GLY A 2 -54.13 -11.43 -3.62
N GLY A 3 -53.20 -10.74 -4.29
CA GLY A 3 -51.99 -11.35 -4.86
C GLY A 3 -50.85 -11.20 -3.86
N THR A 4 -50.51 -12.27 -3.16
CA THR A 4 -49.36 -12.32 -2.24
C THR A 4 -48.11 -12.62 -3.05
N GLY A 5 -47.28 -11.59 -3.27
CA GLY A 5 -45.90 -11.76 -3.71
C GLY A 5 -45.05 -12.35 -2.59
N GLU A 6 -44.35 -13.45 -2.88
CA GLU A 6 -43.31 -13.99 -2.01
C GLU A 6 -42.11 -13.04 -2.02
N LYS A 7 -41.80 -12.48 -0.84
CA LYS A 7 -40.61 -11.69 -0.59
C LYS A 7 -39.44 -12.63 -0.30
N GLU A 8 -38.33 -12.44 -1.00
CA GLU A 8 -37.02 -12.92 -0.57
C GLU A 8 -36.69 -12.39 0.84
N PRO A 9 -36.08 -13.18 1.73
CA PRO A 9 -35.69 -12.70 3.04
C PRO A 9 -34.47 -11.78 2.94
N VAL A 10 -34.74 -10.47 2.96
CA VAL A 10 -33.74 -9.43 3.22
C VAL A 10 -33.35 -9.51 4.69
N TRP A 11 -32.12 -9.97 4.97
CA TRP A 11 -31.55 -9.90 6.32
C TRP A 11 -31.18 -8.46 6.66
N PRO A 12 -31.70 -7.86 7.74
CA PRO A 12 -31.33 -6.51 8.13
C PRO A 12 -29.89 -6.49 8.64
N ALA A 13 -29.04 -5.68 7.99
CA ALA A 13 -27.71 -5.35 8.46
C ALA A 13 -27.83 -4.41 9.69
N GLY A 14 -28.04 -5.01 10.86
CA GLY A 14 -28.09 -4.30 12.14
C GLY A 14 -27.58 -5.20 13.25
N ALA A 15 -26.40 -4.87 13.78
CA ALA A 15 -25.87 -5.27 15.07
C ALA A 15 -26.21 -6.70 15.54
N LEU A 16 -25.55 -7.70 14.93
CA LEU A 16 -25.44 -9.04 15.49
C LEU A 16 -23.96 -9.29 15.80
N ASP A 17 -23.68 -9.75 17.02
CA ASP A 17 -22.35 -10.01 17.59
C ASP A 17 -21.27 -10.44 16.58
N GLY A 18 -20.34 -9.52 16.32
CA GLY A 18 -19.20 -9.73 15.42
C GLY A 18 -18.21 -10.80 15.90
N ASP A 19 -18.24 -11.16 17.19
CA ASP A 19 -17.29 -12.12 17.77
C ASP A 19 -17.61 -13.58 17.42
N ALA A 20 -18.89 -13.94 17.31
CA ALA A 20 -19.30 -15.32 17.02
C ALA A 20 -19.18 -15.70 15.53
N ILE A 21 -19.48 -14.77 14.61
CA ILE A 21 -19.32 -14.96 13.16
C ILE A 21 -17.85 -14.84 12.77
N GLY A 22 -17.12 -13.92 13.42
CA GLY A 22 -15.67 -13.83 13.29
C GLY A 22 -14.99 -15.14 13.67
N SER A 23 -15.39 -15.79 14.79
CA SER A 23 -14.75 -17.02 15.28
C SER A 23 -14.81 -18.18 14.29
N ARG A 24 -15.97 -18.35 13.63
CA ARG A 24 -16.19 -19.46 12.69
C ARG A 24 -15.42 -19.30 11.38
N ARG A 25 -15.27 -18.08 10.84
CA ARG A 25 -14.47 -17.85 9.62
C ARG A 25 -12.97 -18.10 9.83
N ARG A 26 -12.46 -17.92 11.06
CA ARG A 26 -11.01 -17.96 11.37
C ARG A 26 -10.44 -19.37 11.39
N GLY A 27 -11.15 -20.33 11.97
CA GLY A 27 -10.80 -21.75 11.89
C GLY A 27 -11.18 -22.40 10.56
N ALA A 28 -12.09 -21.80 9.79
CA ALA A 28 -12.53 -22.35 8.51
C ALA A 28 -11.40 -22.41 7.47
N VAL A 29 -10.53 -21.39 7.40
CA VAL A 29 -9.35 -21.41 6.52
C VAL A 29 -8.43 -22.56 6.89
N HIS A 30 -8.13 -22.71 8.19
CA HIS A 30 -7.31 -23.80 8.70
C HIS A 30 -7.91 -25.17 8.38
N GLY A 31 -9.20 -25.38 8.66
CA GLY A 31 -9.91 -26.63 8.38
C GLY A 31 -9.98 -26.98 6.89
N ALA A 32 -10.22 -25.99 6.03
CA ALA A 32 -10.27 -26.20 4.57
C ALA A 32 -8.90 -26.59 4.00
N LEU A 33 -7.83 -25.92 4.44
CA LEU A 33 -6.45 -26.29 4.08
C LEU A 33 -6.09 -27.69 4.58
N GLN A 34 -6.48 -28.03 5.81
CA GLN A 34 -6.31 -29.38 6.37
C GLN A 34 -7.05 -30.45 5.55
N ALA A 35 -8.22 -30.12 5.00
CA ALA A 35 -9.01 -30.99 4.14
C ALA A 35 -8.54 -31.03 2.66
N GLY A 36 -7.42 -30.38 2.32
CA GLY A 36 -6.82 -30.46 0.98
C GLY A 36 -7.39 -29.47 -0.04
N ALA A 37 -8.14 -28.46 0.40
CA ALA A 37 -8.61 -27.38 -0.46
C ALA A 37 -7.69 -26.16 -0.36
N LEU A 38 -7.16 -25.69 -1.49
CA LEU A 38 -6.45 -24.41 -1.54
C LEU A 38 -7.41 -23.30 -1.10
N THR A 39 -7.03 -22.55 -0.07
CA THR A 39 -7.93 -21.59 0.59
C THR A 39 -7.23 -20.27 0.80
N THR A 40 -7.96 -19.18 0.52
CA THR A 40 -7.52 -17.80 0.73
C THR A 40 -8.54 -17.04 1.56
N THR A 41 -8.15 -15.89 2.11
CA THR A 41 -9.05 -14.98 2.81
C THR A 41 -8.56 -13.53 2.68
N TYR A 42 -9.47 -12.59 2.95
CA TYR A 42 -9.23 -11.16 2.87
C TYR A 42 -9.51 -10.54 4.23
N THR A 43 -8.58 -9.75 4.76
CA THR A 43 -8.72 -9.15 6.10
C THR A 43 -7.91 -7.85 6.24
N ALA A 44 -8.02 -7.20 7.39
CA ALA A 44 -7.28 -5.99 7.75
C ALA A 44 -7.40 -5.73 9.26
N SER A 45 -6.42 -5.02 9.84
CA SER A 45 -6.48 -4.42 11.17
C SER A 45 -6.93 -5.42 12.24
N GLN A 46 -7.99 -5.11 12.99
CA GLN A 46 -8.54 -5.97 14.03
C GLN A 46 -8.89 -7.37 13.53
N GLY A 47 -9.34 -7.50 12.28
CA GLY A 47 -9.67 -8.79 11.68
C GLY A 47 -8.45 -9.69 11.57
N LEU A 48 -7.28 -9.13 11.24
CA LEU A 48 -6.02 -9.86 11.17
C LEU A 48 -5.52 -10.26 12.56
N LEU A 49 -5.62 -9.38 13.56
CA LEU A 49 -5.25 -9.72 14.94
C LEU A 49 -6.02 -10.94 15.46
N LEU A 50 -7.31 -11.01 15.14
CA LEU A 50 -8.14 -12.14 15.55
C LEU A 50 -7.72 -13.46 14.87
N MET A 51 -7.01 -13.40 13.73
CA MET A 51 -6.50 -14.58 13.03
C MET A 51 -5.16 -15.09 13.60
N ILE A 52 -4.44 -14.31 14.42
CA ILE A 52 -3.10 -14.65 14.95
C ILE A 52 -3.00 -16.10 15.48
N PRO A 53 -3.92 -16.60 16.34
CA PRO A 53 -3.81 -17.96 16.85
C PRO A 53 -3.84 -19.03 15.75
N ASN A 54 -4.65 -18.83 14.72
CA ASN A 54 -4.74 -19.76 13.58
C ASN A 54 -3.55 -19.61 12.63
N LEU A 55 -2.97 -18.41 12.48
CA LEU A 55 -1.77 -18.22 11.65
C LEU A 55 -0.61 -19.09 12.15
N TYR A 56 -0.39 -19.16 13.48
CA TYR A 56 0.60 -20.08 14.05
C TYR A 56 0.32 -21.55 13.73
N LYS A 57 -0.95 -21.97 13.75
CA LYS A 57 -1.35 -23.34 13.42
C LYS A 57 -1.13 -23.64 11.93
N ILE A 58 -1.54 -22.74 11.05
CA ILE A 58 -1.41 -22.89 9.59
C ILE A 58 0.07 -22.92 9.19
N ALA A 59 0.90 -22.04 9.75
CA ALA A 59 2.34 -22.01 9.50
C ALA A 59 3.07 -23.23 10.11
N GLY A 60 2.73 -23.59 11.36
CA GLY A 60 3.32 -24.74 12.05
C GLY A 60 3.00 -26.08 11.39
N GLU A 61 1.84 -26.18 10.73
CA GLU A 61 1.42 -27.38 9.99
C GLU A 61 1.80 -27.34 8.51
N LEU A 62 2.55 -26.32 8.08
CA LEU A 62 3.08 -26.16 6.72
C LEU A 62 1.97 -26.23 5.65
N LEU A 63 0.94 -25.42 5.82
CA LEU A 63 -0.23 -25.35 4.95
C LEU A 63 -0.14 -24.16 3.98
N PRO A 64 -0.41 -24.35 2.67
CA PRO A 64 -0.20 -23.34 1.63
C PRO A 64 -1.36 -22.33 1.55
N GLY A 65 -1.67 -21.64 2.65
CA GLY A 65 -2.70 -20.59 2.69
C GLY A 65 -2.16 -19.22 2.29
N VAL A 66 -2.96 -18.43 1.56
CA VAL A 66 -2.61 -17.03 1.23
C VAL A 66 -3.65 -16.07 1.79
N PHE A 67 -3.18 -15.10 2.56
CA PHE A 67 -3.99 -14.08 3.22
C PHE A 67 -3.72 -12.75 2.55
N HIS A 68 -4.72 -12.23 1.85
CA HIS A 68 -4.63 -10.92 1.21
C HIS A 68 -5.05 -9.84 2.20
N VAL A 69 -4.12 -9.00 2.60
CA VAL A 69 -4.31 -8.00 3.65
C VAL A 69 -4.21 -6.60 3.08
N SER A 70 -5.32 -5.86 3.17
CA SER A 70 -5.29 -4.41 2.98
C SER A 70 -4.81 -3.76 4.27
N ALA A 71 -3.50 -3.59 4.41
CA ALA A 71 -2.83 -3.20 5.65
C ALA A 71 -3.42 -1.91 6.21
N ARG A 72 -3.86 -1.95 7.48
CA ARG A 72 -4.67 -0.92 8.10
C ARG A 72 -4.29 -0.71 9.56
N ALA A 73 -4.38 0.55 9.98
CA ALA A 73 -4.18 0.98 11.35
C ALA A 73 -4.92 0.11 12.38
N LEU A 74 -4.24 -0.14 13.51
CA LEU A 74 -4.86 -0.74 14.68
C LEU A 74 -5.52 0.35 15.52
N ALA A 75 -6.66 0.00 16.11
CA ALA A 75 -7.33 0.84 17.10
C ALA A 75 -6.47 0.90 18.37
N THR A 76 -5.89 2.06 18.64
CA THR A 76 -5.04 2.33 19.81
C THR A 76 -5.68 3.42 20.68
N ASN A 77 -5.26 4.67 20.56
CA ASN A 77 -5.92 5.81 21.21
C ASN A 77 -7.24 6.19 20.49
N SER A 78 -7.38 5.81 19.23
CA SER A 78 -8.61 5.94 18.45
C SER A 78 -8.71 4.83 17.39
N LEU A 79 -9.92 4.59 16.90
CA LEU A 79 -10.14 3.75 15.72
C LEU A 79 -9.70 4.51 14.46
N ASN A 80 -8.97 3.86 13.58
CA ASN A 80 -8.64 4.38 12.26
C ASN A 80 -8.86 3.30 11.20
N ILE A 81 -9.60 3.65 10.13
CA ILE A 81 -9.91 2.72 9.03
C ILE A 81 -8.89 2.80 7.87
N PHE A 82 -7.97 3.75 7.91
CA PHE A 82 -7.02 4.02 6.84
C PHE A 82 -5.72 3.22 6.98
N GLY A 83 -4.93 3.21 5.91
CA GLY A 83 -3.79 2.31 5.76
C GLY A 83 -2.53 2.71 6.51
N ASP A 84 -1.97 1.74 7.22
CA ASP A 84 -0.59 1.66 7.69
C ASP A 84 -0.25 0.17 7.97
N HIS A 85 0.96 -0.13 8.41
CA HIS A 85 1.45 -1.52 8.58
C HIS A 85 1.31 -2.06 10.01
N GLN A 86 0.59 -1.39 10.92
CA GLN A 86 0.51 -1.85 12.32
C GLN A 86 -0.03 -3.29 12.46
N ASP A 87 -0.99 -3.65 11.63
CA ASP A 87 -1.63 -4.97 11.66
C ASP A 87 -0.73 -6.09 11.12
N VAL A 88 -0.10 -5.89 9.97
CA VAL A 88 0.84 -6.85 9.39
C VAL A 88 2.09 -7.00 10.25
N MET A 89 2.56 -5.91 10.88
CA MET A 89 3.70 -5.96 11.80
C MET A 89 3.39 -6.71 13.10
N ALA A 90 2.12 -6.73 13.53
CA ALA A 90 1.67 -7.48 14.70
C ALA A 90 1.63 -9.01 14.47
N VAL A 91 1.76 -9.47 13.21
CA VAL A 91 1.74 -10.90 12.87
C VAL A 91 3.08 -11.42 12.32
N ARG A 92 4.14 -10.62 12.32
CA ARG A 92 5.46 -10.95 11.74
C ARG A 92 6.15 -12.18 12.36
N GLN A 93 5.75 -12.56 13.56
CA GLN A 93 6.28 -13.68 14.34
C GLN A 93 5.50 -14.99 14.16
N THR A 94 4.38 -14.97 13.43
CA THR A 94 3.47 -16.13 13.32
C THR A 94 4.06 -17.30 12.53
N GLY A 95 5.13 -17.07 11.77
CA GLY A 95 5.71 -18.04 10.83
C GLY A 95 5.12 -17.95 9.42
N CYS A 96 4.19 -17.03 9.16
CA CYS A 96 3.82 -16.74 7.77
C CYS A 96 4.95 -15.99 7.06
N ALA A 97 5.15 -16.28 5.78
CA ALA A 97 5.89 -15.41 4.89
C ALA A 97 5.13 -14.10 4.71
N MET A 98 5.83 -13.00 4.46
CA MET A 98 5.23 -11.67 4.31
C MET A 98 5.75 -11.04 3.03
N LEU A 99 4.84 -10.84 2.07
CA LEU A 99 5.13 -10.26 0.76
C LEU A 99 4.36 -8.94 0.61
N ALA A 100 5.09 -7.88 0.31
CA ALA A 100 4.57 -6.52 0.20
C ALA A 100 4.52 -6.05 -1.27
N GLU A 101 3.41 -5.40 -1.60
CA GLU A 101 3.12 -4.93 -2.95
C GLU A 101 2.94 -3.42 -2.93
N ASN A 102 3.72 -2.69 -3.74
CA ASN A 102 3.80 -1.23 -3.62
C ASN A 102 2.61 -0.54 -4.30
N ASN A 103 2.15 -1.05 -5.44
CA ASN A 103 1.10 -0.43 -6.26
C ASN A 103 0.15 -1.46 -6.88
N VAL A 104 -0.88 -0.97 -7.57
CA VAL A 104 -1.98 -1.80 -8.09
C VAL A 104 -1.48 -2.83 -9.12
N GLN A 105 -0.48 -2.48 -9.94
CA GLN A 105 0.13 -3.43 -10.88
C GLN A 105 0.87 -4.55 -10.12
N GLN A 106 1.64 -4.19 -9.10
CA GLN A 106 2.34 -5.18 -8.27
C GLN A 106 1.38 -6.07 -7.50
N VAL A 107 0.21 -5.56 -7.09
CA VAL A 107 -0.85 -6.40 -6.49
C VAL A 107 -1.28 -7.50 -7.46
N MET A 108 -1.44 -7.20 -8.76
CA MET A 108 -1.75 -8.23 -9.77
C MET A 108 -0.60 -9.25 -9.90
N ASP A 109 0.63 -8.76 -10.07
CA ASP A 109 1.76 -9.60 -10.43
C ASP A 109 2.27 -10.47 -9.26
N LEU A 110 2.45 -9.87 -8.07
CA LEU A 110 3.08 -10.52 -6.92
C LEU A 110 2.10 -11.37 -6.11
N SER A 111 0.79 -11.12 -6.22
CA SER A 111 -0.23 -12.01 -5.65
C SER A 111 -0.10 -13.42 -6.22
N ALA A 112 0.18 -13.55 -7.51
CA ALA A 112 0.43 -14.84 -8.14
C ALA A 112 1.67 -15.53 -7.53
N VAL A 113 2.76 -14.78 -7.32
CA VAL A 113 3.97 -15.27 -6.67
C VAL A 113 3.66 -15.84 -5.28
N ALA A 114 2.88 -15.12 -4.46
CA ALA A 114 2.50 -15.59 -3.12
C ALA A 114 1.75 -16.93 -3.17
N HIS A 115 0.81 -17.11 -4.10
CA HIS A 115 0.07 -18.37 -4.27
C HIS A 115 0.95 -19.52 -4.74
N LEU A 116 1.76 -19.29 -5.77
CA LEU A 116 2.65 -20.30 -6.34
C LEU A 116 3.73 -20.73 -5.33
N ALA A 117 4.35 -19.76 -4.66
CA ALA A 117 5.36 -20.01 -3.63
C ALA A 117 4.76 -20.68 -2.39
N ALA A 118 3.53 -20.33 -1.97
CA ALA A 118 2.87 -21.02 -0.86
C ALA A 118 2.67 -22.52 -1.16
N ILE A 119 2.18 -22.85 -2.36
CA ILE A 119 1.93 -24.24 -2.78
C ILE A 119 3.24 -25.04 -2.80
N LYS A 120 4.29 -24.48 -3.43
CA LYS A 120 5.57 -25.17 -3.59
C LYS A 120 6.39 -25.22 -2.28
N GLY A 121 6.46 -24.10 -1.58
CA GLY A 121 7.25 -23.93 -0.35
C GLY A 121 6.56 -24.42 0.91
N ARG A 122 5.25 -24.66 0.88
CA ARG A 122 4.41 -25.09 2.02
C ARG A 122 4.40 -24.12 3.19
N ILE A 123 4.76 -22.86 2.96
CA ILE A 123 4.69 -21.79 3.95
C ILE A 123 3.52 -20.88 3.58
N PRO A 124 2.61 -20.56 4.52
CA PRO A 124 1.52 -19.62 4.24
C PRO A 124 2.04 -18.19 4.08
N PHE A 125 1.35 -17.39 3.26
CA PHE A 125 1.73 -16.00 2.97
C PHE A 125 0.71 -15.01 3.55
N ILE A 126 1.22 -13.98 4.22
CA ILE A 126 0.55 -12.68 4.37
C ILE A 126 0.98 -11.85 3.17
N ASN A 127 0.13 -11.77 2.16
CA ASN A 127 0.33 -10.93 1.00
C ASN A 127 -0.38 -9.60 1.24
N PHE A 128 0.34 -8.48 1.25
CA PHE A 128 -0.24 -7.22 1.72
C PHE A 128 0.15 -6.00 0.90
N PHE A 129 -0.77 -5.05 0.91
CA PHE A 129 -0.70 -3.78 0.22
C PHE A 129 -1.40 -2.71 1.05
N ASP A 130 -1.07 -1.45 0.80
CA ASP A 130 -1.50 -0.35 1.67
C ASP A 130 -3.02 -0.09 1.56
N GLY A 131 -3.71 -0.17 2.70
CA GLY A 131 -5.14 0.10 2.80
C GLY A 131 -5.50 1.51 2.36
N PHE A 132 -6.56 1.63 1.55
CA PHE A 132 -6.96 2.82 0.80
C PHE A 132 -5.95 3.23 -0.26
N ARG A 133 -4.70 3.48 0.12
CA ARG A 133 -3.68 4.09 -0.75
C ARG A 133 -3.37 3.24 -1.99
N THR A 134 -3.38 1.92 -1.84
CA THR A 134 -3.30 0.97 -2.95
C THR A 134 -4.63 0.26 -3.14
N SER A 135 -5.29 -0.18 -2.06
CA SER A 135 -6.49 -1.02 -2.16
C SER A 135 -7.72 -0.34 -2.77
N HIS A 136 -7.79 1.00 -2.74
CA HIS A 136 -8.89 1.78 -3.31
C HIS A 136 -8.43 2.73 -4.42
N GLU A 137 -7.15 2.68 -4.78
CA GLU A 137 -6.65 3.38 -5.94
C GLU A 137 -7.04 2.62 -7.20
N ILE A 138 -7.58 3.33 -8.17
CA ILE A 138 -7.87 2.79 -9.49
C ILE A 138 -6.68 3.14 -10.36
N GLN A 139 -6.05 2.13 -10.96
CA GLN A 139 -5.04 2.32 -12.00
C GLN A 139 -5.40 1.48 -13.23
N LYS A 140 -5.03 1.97 -14.42
CA LYS A 140 -4.93 1.13 -15.61
C LYS A 140 -3.72 0.22 -15.44
N ILE A 141 -3.94 -1.09 -15.43
CA ILE A 141 -2.92 -2.11 -15.24
C ILE A 141 -3.00 -3.15 -16.36
N GLU A 142 -1.92 -3.92 -16.52
CA GLU A 142 -1.92 -5.16 -17.28
C GLU A 142 -2.35 -6.31 -16.36
N VAL A 143 -3.24 -7.17 -16.85
CA VAL A 143 -3.77 -8.31 -16.10
C VAL A 143 -3.19 -9.59 -16.67
N LEU A 144 -2.76 -10.49 -15.77
CA LEU A 144 -2.37 -11.85 -16.14
C LEU A 144 -3.62 -12.71 -16.36
N GLU A 145 -3.67 -13.38 -17.50
CA GLU A 145 -4.72 -14.34 -17.81
C GLU A 145 -4.51 -15.65 -17.03
N TYR A 146 -5.60 -16.34 -16.68
CA TYR A 146 -5.52 -17.54 -15.86
C TYR A 146 -4.75 -18.68 -16.54
N GLU A 147 -4.81 -18.76 -17.87
CA GLU A 147 -4.04 -19.71 -18.66
C GLU A 147 -2.53 -19.48 -18.51
N GLN A 148 -2.08 -18.21 -18.41
CA GLN A 148 -0.68 -17.88 -18.17
C GLN A 148 -0.26 -18.35 -16.77
N LEU A 149 -1.10 -18.11 -15.77
CA LEU A 149 -0.84 -18.55 -14.39
C LEU A 149 -0.84 -20.09 -14.24
N GLU A 150 -1.69 -20.80 -14.97
CA GLU A 150 -1.74 -22.26 -14.94
C GLU A 150 -0.41 -22.89 -15.37
N THR A 151 0.33 -22.26 -16.29
CA THR A 151 1.64 -22.76 -16.73
C THR A 151 2.71 -22.73 -15.63
N LEU A 152 2.56 -21.87 -14.62
CA LEU A 152 3.52 -21.70 -13.53
C LEU A 152 3.27 -22.64 -12.35
N LEU A 153 2.10 -23.28 -12.31
CA LEU A 153 1.69 -24.10 -11.18
C LEU A 153 2.49 -25.41 -11.11
N ASP A 154 3.18 -25.61 -9.98
CA ASP A 154 3.88 -26.85 -9.67
C ASP A 154 2.86 -27.96 -9.33
N ARG A 155 2.45 -28.71 -10.36
CA ARG A 155 1.45 -29.80 -10.22
C ARG A 155 1.88 -30.89 -9.23
N PRO A 156 3.15 -31.37 -9.23
CA PRO A 156 3.61 -32.31 -8.20
C PRO A 156 3.46 -31.78 -6.77
N ALA A 157 3.76 -30.50 -6.51
CA ALA A 157 3.57 -29.89 -5.20
C ALA A 157 2.08 -29.83 -4.81
N LEU A 158 1.21 -29.44 -5.74
CA LEU A 158 -0.25 -29.42 -5.54
C LEU A 158 -0.80 -30.82 -5.23
N GLU A 159 -0.39 -31.83 -5.98
CA GLU A 159 -0.78 -33.22 -5.72
C GLU A 159 -0.28 -33.69 -4.35
N SER A 160 0.95 -33.33 -3.97
CA SER A 160 1.47 -33.65 -2.64
C SER A 160 0.66 -32.98 -1.53
N PHE A 161 0.20 -31.74 -1.72
CA PHE A 161 -0.69 -31.07 -0.77
C PHE A 161 -2.00 -31.84 -0.61
N ARG A 162 -2.64 -32.24 -1.72
CA ARG A 162 -3.88 -33.03 -1.70
C ARG A 162 -3.71 -34.40 -1.05
N ARG A 163 -2.63 -35.13 -1.36
CA ARG A 163 -2.33 -36.43 -0.72
C ARG A 163 -2.11 -36.32 0.78
N ASN A 164 -1.61 -35.18 1.25
CA ASN A 164 -1.39 -34.91 2.68
C ASN A 164 -2.65 -34.37 3.39
N ALA A 165 -3.81 -34.34 2.74
CA ALA A 165 -5.06 -33.90 3.38
C ALA A 165 -5.57 -34.90 4.42
N LEU A 166 -6.39 -34.41 5.35
CA LEU A 166 -7.16 -35.28 6.24
C LEU A 166 -8.22 -36.03 5.43
N HIS A 167 -8.10 -37.35 5.37
CA HIS A 167 -9.03 -38.23 4.66
C HIS A 167 -9.24 -39.53 5.45
N PRO A 168 -10.48 -40.05 5.59
CA PRO A 168 -10.74 -41.26 6.35
C PRO A 168 -10.06 -42.51 5.78
N ASP A 169 -9.82 -42.57 4.47
CA ASP A 169 -9.17 -43.72 3.83
C ASP A 169 -7.64 -43.79 4.06
N HIS A 170 -7.02 -42.69 4.51
CA HIS A 170 -5.60 -42.63 4.87
C HIS A 170 -5.38 -41.67 6.05
N PRO A 171 -5.90 -42.02 7.25
CA PRO A 171 -6.01 -41.10 8.36
C PRO A 171 -4.66 -40.78 9.00
N VAL A 172 -4.50 -39.53 9.43
CA VAL A 172 -3.35 -39.05 10.21
C VAL A 172 -3.84 -38.22 11.39
N ILE A 173 -3.04 -38.15 12.45
CA ILE A 173 -3.29 -37.27 13.60
C ILE A 173 -2.45 -36.00 13.43
N ARG A 174 -3.04 -34.84 13.70
CA ARG A 174 -2.37 -33.52 13.67
C ARG A 174 -2.78 -32.69 14.88
N GLY A 175 -1.93 -31.73 15.24
CA GLY A 175 -2.20 -30.83 16.37
C GLY A 175 -2.21 -31.53 17.73
N THR A 176 -1.30 -32.49 17.94
CA THR A 176 -1.13 -33.19 19.21
C THR A 176 -0.70 -32.24 20.34
N ALA A 177 -0.99 -32.61 21.58
CA ALA A 177 -0.36 -32.01 22.75
C ALA A 177 1.00 -32.67 22.99
N GLN A 178 2.06 -31.87 23.13
CA GLN A 178 3.44 -32.35 23.24
C GLN A 178 4.08 -31.83 24.52
N ASN A 179 4.89 -32.69 25.14
CA ASN A 179 5.66 -32.36 26.32
C ASN A 179 7.02 -31.73 25.95
N PRO A 180 7.78 -31.21 26.92
CA PRO A 180 9.09 -30.60 26.67
C PRO A 180 10.16 -31.54 26.08
N ASP A 181 9.93 -32.85 26.11
CA ASP A 181 10.83 -33.88 25.60
C ASP A 181 10.98 -33.87 24.08
N ILE A 182 9.96 -33.43 23.33
CA ILE A 182 9.97 -33.42 21.85
C ILE A 182 9.55 -32.09 21.21
N TYR A 183 8.84 -31.21 21.93
CA TYR A 183 8.27 -30.00 21.34
C TYR A 183 9.31 -29.10 20.64
N PHE A 184 10.49 -28.94 21.26
CA PHE A 184 11.52 -28.07 20.69
C PHE A 184 12.10 -28.65 19.40
N GLN A 185 12.39 -29.95 19.37
CA GLN A 185 12.90 -30.65 18.20
C GLN A 185 11.93 -30.57 17.02
N GLU A 186 10.63 -30.74 17.27
CA GLU A 186 9.62 -30.61 16.21
C GLU A 186 9.44 -29.17 15.73
N ARG A 187 9.56 -28.19 16.63
CA ARG A 187 9.50 -26.77 16.24
C ARG A 187 10.62 -26.38 15.26
N GLU A 188 11.82 -26.90 15.49
CA GLU A 188 13.01 -26.67 14.64
C GLU A 188 13.01 -27.53 13.36
N ALA A 189 12.24 -28.62 13.30
CA ALA A 189 12.15 -29.48 12.12
C ALA A 189 11.61 -28.74 10.87
N GLY A 190 10.90 -27.63 11.07
CA GLY A 190 10.40 -26.77 10.01
C GLY A 190 11.46 -25.90 9.33
N ASN A 191 12.65 -25.72 9.91
CA ASN A 191 13.64 -24.71 9.48
C ASN A 191 14.00 -24.79 7.99
N ARG A 192 14.15 -26.00 7.45
CA ARG A 192 14.49 -26.22 6.04
C ARG A 192 13.49 -25.59 5.06
N PHE A 193 12.21 -25.52 5.42
CA PHE A 193 11.18 -24.92 4.57
C PHE A 193 11.34 -23.40 4.50
N TYR A 194 11.64 -22.76 5.63
CA TYR A 194 11.89 -21.33 5.70
C TYR A 194 13.21 -20.93 5.04
N GLN A 195 14.26 -21.75 5.19
CA GLN A 195 15.56 -21.52 4.56
C GLN A 195 15.50 -21.58 3.03
N ALA A 196 14.67 -22.47 2.48
CA ALA A 196 14.51 -22.62 1.03
C ALA A 196 13.54 -21.58 0.41
N LEU A 197 12.69 -20.95 1.22
CA LEU A 197 11.61 -20.10 0.70
C LEU A 197 12.07 -18.87 -0.08
N PRO A 198 13.12 -18.11 0.33
CA PRO A 198 13.59 -16.95 -0.43
C PRO A 198 13.88 -17.25 -1.89
N GLU A 199 14.64 -18.32 -2.16
CA GLU A 199 14.99 -18.74 -3.54
C GLU A 199 13.76 -19.17 -4.34
N LEU A 200 12.78 -19.80 -3.69
CA LEU A 200 11.52 -20.17 -4.34
C LEU A 200 10.72 -18.92 -4.76
N VAL A 201 10.65 -17.92 -3.90
CA VAL A 201 9.96 -16.65 -4.19
C VAL A 201 10.69 -15.91 -5.31
N GLU A 202 12.02 -15.79 -5.24
CA GLU A 202 12.85 -15.16 -6.27
C GLU A 202 12.66 -15.85 -7.63
N GLY A 203 12.66 -17.19 -7.65
CA GLY A 203 12.44 -17.96 -8.88
C GLY A 203 11.04 -17.80 -9.49
N TYR A 204 10.00 -17.57 -8.67
CA TYR A 204 8.66 -17.25 -9.17
C TYR A 204 8.52 -15.80 -9.62
N MET A 205 9.17 -14.86 -8.93
CA MET A 205 9.28 -13.48 -9.39
C MET A 205 9.94 -13.41 -10.76
N ALA A 206 11.05 -14.12 -10.98
CA ALA A 206 11.71 -14.20 -12.28
C ALA A 206 10.82 -14.76 -13.40
N GLN A 207 9.99 -15.77 -13.10
CA GLN A 207 9.03 -16.31 -14.07
C GLN A 207 7.92 -15.31 -14.42
N ILE A 208 7.39 -14.58 -13.42
CA ILE A 208 6.44 -13.49 -13.65
C ILE A 208 7.09 -12.37 -14.46
N SER A 209 8.32 -12.00 -14.15
CA SER A 209 9.10 -11.02 -14.93
C SER A 209 9.30 -11.44 -16.38
N ALA A 210 9.53 -12.72 -16.64
CA ALA A 210 9.66 -13.23 -18.00
C ALA A 210 8.35 -13.14 -18.82
N ILE A 211 7.18 -13.30 -18.17
CA ILE A 211 5.87 -13.18 -18.84
C ILE A 211 5.50 -11.72 -19.07
N THR A 212 5.75 -10.87 -18.08
CA THR A 212 5.23 -9.50 -18.00
C THR A 212 6.21 -8.44 -18.52
N GLY A 213 7.49 -8.77 -18.60
CA GLY A 213 8.57 -7.82 -18.83
C GLY A 213 8.90 -6.91 -17.62
N ARG A 214 8.23 -7.09 -16.47
CA ARG A 214 8.42 -6.28 -15.26
C ARG A 214 9.32 -7.02 -14.28
N GLU A 215 10.50 -6.46 -14.00
CA GLU A 215 11.52 -7.12 -13.17
C GLU A 215 11.20 -7.03 -11.67
N TYR A 216 11.14 -8.17 -11.02
CA TYR A 216 10.85 -8.31 -9.59
C TYR A 216 11.91 -9.15 -8.90
N HIS A 217 12.29 -8.74 -7.70
CA HIS A 217 13.20 -9.44 -6.80
C HIS A 217 12.66 -9.36 -5.37
N LEU A 218 13.22 -10.14 -4.44
CA LEU A 218 12.88 -10.02 -3.01
C LEU A 218 13.09 -8.57 -2.51
N PHE A 219 14.12 -7.92 -3.06
CA PHE A 219 14.47 -6.52 -2.84
C PHE A 219 14.78 -5.90 -4.20
N ASN A 220 14.14 -4.79 -4.56
CA ASN A 220 14.42 -4.07 -5.80
C ASN A 220 15.15 -2.77 -5.49
N TYR A 221 16.32 -2.57 -6.10
CA TYR A 221 17.05 -1.30 -6.02
C TYR A 221 16.73 -0.39 -7.22
N SER A 222 16.56 0.90 -6.96
CA SER A 222 16.45 1.94 -7.99
C SER A 222 17.23 3.20 -7.60
N GLY A 223 17.89 3.84 -8.57
CA GLY A 223 18.67 5.06 -8.38
C GLY A 223 20.10 4.93 -8.88
N ALA A 224 20.99 5.81 -8.41
CA ALA A 224 22.39 5.85 -8.86
C ALA A 224 23.14 4.56 -8.51
N ALA A 225 23.90 3.99 -9.45
CA ALA A 225 24.70 2.80 -9.20
C ALA A 225 25.81 3.03 -8.15
N ASP A 226 26.26 4.28 -7.98
CA ASP A 226 27.22 4.73 -6.99
C ASP A 226 26.57 5.55 -5.86
N ALA A 227 25.30 5.26 -5.52
CA ALA A 227 24.60 5.97 -4.46
C ALA A 227 25.34 5.90 -3.12
N GLU A 228 25.38 7.04 -2.43
CA GLU A 228 25.99 7.18 -1.09
C GLU A 228 24.92 7.20 0.01
N ARG A 229 23.69 7.57 -0.35
CA ARG A 229 22.53 7.69 0.54
C ARG A 229 21.35 6.92 -0.02
N VAL A 230 20.78 6.00 0.76
CA VAL A 230 19.66 5.17 0.32
C VAL A 230 18.50 5.25 1.30
N ILE A 231 17.28 5.28 0.77
CA ILE A 231 16.07 5.02 1.55
C ILE A 231 15.69 3.54 1.38
N ILE A 232 15.39 2.86 2.49
CA ILE A 232 14.82 1.50 2.49
C ILE A 232 13.38 1.59 3.00
N ALA A 233 12.44 1.08 2.22
CA ALA A 233 11.02 1.19 2.53
C ALA A 233 10.21 0.02 1.95
N MET A 234 8.94 -0.02 2.31
CA MET A 234 8.01 -1.06 1.89
C MET A 234 6.62 -0.47 1.61
N GLY A 235 5.90 -1.02 0.63
CA GLY A 235 4.57 -0.56 0.25
C GLY A 235 4.61 0.70 -0.61
N SER A 236 3.47 1.37 -0.73
CA SER A 236 3.21 2.45 -1.71
C SER A 236 4.15 3.64 -1.63
N VAL A 237 4.80 3.88 -0.50
CA VAL A 237 5.78 4.97 -0.40
C VAL A 237 6.95 4.79 -1.35
N CYS A 238 7.28 3.55 -1.73
CA CYS A 238 8.37 3.26 -2.65
C CYS A 238 8.21 4.00 -3.98
N ASP A 239 7.01 4.06 -4.53
CA ASP A 239 6.71 4.78 -5.77
C ASP A 239 7.01 6.30 -5.61
N THR A 240 6.57 6.91 -4.50
CA THR A 240 6.88 8.31 -4.19
C THR A 240 8.38 8.54 -3.98
N VAL A 241 9.08 7.61 -3.32
CA VAL A 241 10.52 7.72 -3.11
C VAL A 241 11.26 7.59 -4.43
N GLN A 242 10.81 6.71 -5.32
CA GLN A 242 11.39 6.56 -6.65
C GLN A 242 11.27 7.86 -7.46
N GLU A 243 10.10 8.51 -7.48
CA GLU A 243 9.91 9.82 -8.14
C GLU A 243 10.91 10.87 -7.62
N VAL A 244 11.16 10.88 -6.31
CA VAL A 244 12.12 11.78 -5.67
C VAL A 244 13.55 11.41 -6.03
N VAL A 245 13.92 10.13 -5.98
CA VAL A 245 15.24 9.62 -6.34
C VAL A 245 15.57 9.98 -7.79
N GLU A 246 14.65 9.74 -8.73
CA GLU A 246 14.80 10.11 -10.15
C GLU A 246 15.08 11.61 -10.31
N THR A 247 14.31 12.44 -9.61
CA THR A 247 14.45 13.91 -9.67
C THR A 247 15.80 14.37 -9.10
N LEU A 248 16.24 13.80 -7.97
CA LEU A 248 17.50 14.16 -7.33
C LEU A 248 18.72 13.62 -8.11
N ASN A 249 18.64 12.41 -8.67
CA ASN A 249 19.68 11.85 -9.53
C ASN A 249 19.83 12.67 -10.82
N ALA A 250 18.73 13.13 -11.43
CA ALA A 250 18.77 14.04 -12.57
C ALA A 250 19.44 15.39 -12.24
N ALA A 251 19.38 15.81 -10.97
CA ALA A 251 20.10 16.97 -10.44
C ALA A 251 21.56 16.66 -10.02
N GLY A 252 22.04 15.44 -10.22
CA GLY A 252 23.41 15.00 -9.92
C GLY A 252 23.65 14.48 -8.50
N GLU A 253 22.61 14.32 -7.68
CA GLU A 253 22.75 13.72 -6.36
C GLU A 253 22.89 12.18 -6.45
N LYS A 254 23.74 11.59 -5.60
CA LYS A 254 23.98 10.14 -5.54
C LYS A 254 23.07 9.46 -4.51
N VAL A 255 21.79 9.35 -4.85
CA VAL A 255 20.77 8.76 -3.99
C VAL A 255 20.14 7.52 -4.61
N GLY A 256 19.53 6.67 -3.79
CA GLY A 256 18.79 5.49 -4.22
C GLY A 256 17.65 5.08 -3.28
N LEU A 257 16.87 4.13 -3.74
CA LEU A 257 15.78 3.46 -3.04
C LEU A 257 16.05 1.95 -3.10
N LEU A 258 15.83 1.25 -1.98
CA LEU A 258 15.69 -0.20 -1.96
C LEU A 258 14.30 -0.55 -1.43
N SER A 259 13.46 -1.05 -2.33
CA SER A 259 12.11 -1.51 -2.04
C SER A 259 12.13 -2.95 -1.53
N VAL A 260 11.47 -3.20 -0.40
CA VAL A 260 11.34 -4.53 0.18
C VAL A 260 10.04 -5.17 -0.29
N HIS A 261 10.12 -6.28 -1.01
CA HIS A 261 8.96 -7.11 -1.34
C HIS A 261 8.83 -8.25 -0.34
N LEU A 262 9.82 -9.13 -0.22
CA LEU A 262 9.77 -10.22 0.76
C LEU A 262 10.34 -9.77 2.11
N PHE A 263 9.46 -9.31 3.00
CA PHE A 263 9.84 -8.91 4.36
C PHE A 263 10.14 -10.12 5.26
N ARG A 264 9.42 -11.23 5.09
CA ARG A 264 9.66 -12.48 5.82
C ARG A 264 9.54 -13.70 4.90
N PRO A 265 10.48 -14.66 4.97
CA PRO A 265 11.78 -14.60 5.65
C PRO A 265 12.69 -13.51 5.07
N PHE A 266 13.43 -12.82 5.93
CA PHE A 266 14.33 -11.73 5.49
C PHE A 266 15.66 -12.33 4.99
N SER A 267 15.90 -12.26 3.68
CA SER A 267 17.07 -12.89 3.05
C SER A 267 18.26 -11.94 2.95
N LEU A 268 19.24 -12.08 3.85
CA LEU A 268 20.44 -11.22 3.87
C LEU A 268 21.23 -11.30 2.55
N ALA A 269 21.34 -12.49 1.95
CA ALA A 269 22.07 -12.66 0.70
C ALA A 269 21.45 -11.83 -0.45
N HIS A 270 20.13 -11.84 -0.57
CA HIS A 270 19.43 -11.08 -1.62
C HIS A 270 19.43 -9.58 -1.30
N PHE A 271 19.29 -9.23 -0.02
CA PHE A 271 19.37 -7.84 0.44
C PHE A 271 20.73 -7.20 0.07
N PHE A 272 21.84 -7.85 0.41
CA PHE A 272 23.17 -7.32 0.11
C PHE A 272 23.53 -7.39 -1.38
N ALA A 273 22.99 -8.35 -2.13
CA ALA A 273 23.18 -8.41 -3.58
C ALA A 273 22.58 -7.20 -4.31
N GLN A 274 21.52 -6.62 -3.76
CA GLN A 274 20.78 -5.50 -4.36
C GLN A 274 21.26 -4.12 -3.86
N LEU A 275 21.96 -4.06 -2.72
CA LEU A 275 22.43 -2.79 -2.14
C LEU A 275 23.82 -2.40 -2.68
N PRO A 276 23.99 -1.19 -3.26
CA PRO A 276 25.31 -0.75 -3.72
C PRO A 276 26.34 -0.68 -2.60
N THR A 277 27.58 -1.09 -2.89
CA THR A 277 28.68 -1.09 -1.92
C THR A 277 29.18 0.32 -1.57
N SER A 278 28.82 1.33 -2.36
CA SER A 278 29.12 2.75 -2.12
C SER A 278 28.28 3.38 -1.01
N VAL A 279 27.21 2.71 -0.56
CA VAL A 279 26.26 3.27 0.40
C VAL A 279 26.93 3.52 1.75
N ARG A 280 26.82 4.76 2.24
CA ARG A 280 27.38 5.20 3.52
C ARG A 280 26.32 5.60 4.53
N ARG A 281 25.12 5.94 4.07
CA ARG A 281 24.02 6.36 4.95
C ARG A 281 22.69 5.80 4.46
N ILE A 282 21.89 5.30 5.39
CA ILE A 282 20.61 4.66 5.13
C ILE A 282 19.55 5.31 6.01
N ALA A 283 18.41 5.68 5.42
CA ALA A 283 17.19 5.96 6.15
C ALA A 283 16.19 4.83 5.92
N VAL A 284 15.67 4.25 7.00
CA VAL A 284 14.65 3.20 6.93
C VAL A 284 13.30 3.82 7.28
N LEU A 285 12.31 3.66 6.39
CA LEU A 285 10.97 4.20 6.58
C LEU A 285 10.00 3.09 6.97
N ASP A 286 9.49 3.17 8.20
CA ASP A 286 8.51 2.24 8.74
C ASP A 286 7.11 2.89 8.77
N ARG A 287 6.12 2.19 8.21
CA ARG A 287 4.71 2.61 8.24
C ARG A 287 3.99 2.08 9.47
N THR A 288 4.65 2.08 10.62
CA THR A 288 4.10 1.59 11.89
C THR A 288 4.68 2.37 13.07
N LYS A 289 4.16 2.15 14.28
CA LYS A 289 4.74 2.63 15.52
C LYS A 289 4.66 1.54 16.57
N GLU A 290 5.81 1.17 17.14
CA GLU A 290 5.89 0.30 18.31
C GLU A 290 6.30 1.14 19.53
N PRO A 291 5.35 1.59 20.38
CA PRO A 291 5.67 2.47 21.51
C PRO A 291 6.66 1.81 22.48
N GLY A 292 7.79 2.48 22.74
CA GLY A 292 8.83 1.99 23.64
C GLY A 292 9.86 1.05 23.00
N ALA A 293 9.67 0.66 21.73
CA ALA A 293 10.71 -0.06 20.99
C ALA A 293 11.90 0.86 20.69
N GLN A 294 13.09 0.26 20.55
CA GLN A 294 14.33 0.99 20.20
C GLN A 294 14.30 1.52 18.77
N ALA A 295 13.59 0.84 17.88
CA ALA A 295 13.26 1.28 16.54
C ALA A 295 12.08 0.44 16.02
N GLU A 296 11.50 0.84 14.90
CA GLU A 296 10.43 0.09 14.22
C GLU A 296 10.97 -1.19 13.53
N PRO A 297 10.08 -2.14 13.17
CA PRO A 297 10.49 -3.50 12.75
C PRO A 297 11.45 -3.56 11.57
N LEU A 298 11.21 -2.82 10.49
CA LEU A 298 12.10 -2.84 9.34
C LEU A 298 13.44 -2.21 9.70
N CYS A 299 13.43 -1.08 10.41
CA CYS A 299 14.64 -0.44 10.91
C CYS A 299 15.48 -1.39 11.80
N LEU A 300 14.84 -2.17 12.67
CA LEU A 300 15.53 -3.18 13.50
C LEU A 300 16.17 -4.28 12.65
N ASP A 301 15.46 -4.80 11.64
CA ASP A 301 16.00 -5.84 10.76
C ASP A 301 17.22 -5.33 9.96
N ILE A 302 17.14 -4.10 9.45
CA ILE A 302 18.25 -3.47 8.73
C ILE A 302 19.43 -3.20 9.67
N LYS A 303 19.21 -2.64 10.87
CA LYS A 303 20.27 -2.46 11.86
C LYS A 303 20.93 -3.80 12.23
N ASN A 304 20.14 -4.87 12.37
CA ASN A 304 20.64 -6.21 12.65
C ASN A 304 21.40 -6.82 11.47
N ALA A 305 20.97 -6.59 10.22
CA ALA A 305 21.66 -7.08 9.02
C ALA A 305 23.14 -6.62 8.97
N PHE A 306 23.42 -5.40 9.44
CA PHE A 306 24.75 -4.81 9.47
C PHE A 306 25.54 -5.04 10.76
N TYR A 307 25.00 -5.77 11.76
CA TYR A 307 25.63 -5.89 13.09
C TYR A 307 27.05 -6.48 13.07
N HIS A 308 27.33 -7.37 12.11
CA HIS A 308 28.65 -8.00 11.94
C HIS A 308 29.48 -7.42 10.79
N HIS A 309 29.11 -6.24 10.28
CA HIS A 309 29.86 -5.57 9.22
C HIS A 309 30.96 -4.67 9.81
N ASP A 310 32.18 -4.72 9.25
CA ASP A 310 33.33 -3.95 9.77
C ASP A 310 33.17 -2.43 9.58
N ASP A 311 32.57 -2.02 8.45
CA ASP A 311 32.28 -0.63 8.09
C ASP A 311 30.80 -0.48 7.73
N PRO A 312 29.88 -0.53 8.72
CA PRO A 312 28.46 -0.43 8.47
C PRO A 312 28.08 1.02 8.11
N PRO A 313 27.13 1.23 7.19
CA PRO A 313 26.61 2.56 6.93
C PRO A 313 25.92 3.12 8.19
N LEU A 314 25.85 4.45 8.29
CA LEU A 314 25.03 5.10 9.31
C LEU A 314 23.55 4.85 8.99
N ILE A 315 22.82 4.24 9.91
CA ILE A 315 21.40 3.87 9.73
C ILE A 315 20.52 4.69 10.68
N VAL A 316 19.55 5.42 10.13
CA VAL A 316 18.48 6.10 10.88
C VAL A 316 17.11 5.55 10.51
N GLY A 317 16.19 5.52 11.47
CA GLY A 317 14.79 5.13 11.29
C GLY A 317 13.85 6.34 11.26
N GLY A 318 12.80 6.24 10.46
CA GLY A 318 11.75 7.24 10.36
C GLY A 318 10.38 6.60 10.27
N ARG A 319 9.37 7.24 10.86
CA ARG A 319 7.97 6.85 10.75
C ARG A 319 7.21 7.75 9.81
N TYR A 320 6.29 7.19 9.05
CA TYR A 320 5.51 7.95 8.07
C TYR A 320 4.09 7.38 7.91
N ALA A 321 3.20 8.20 7.31
CA ALA A 321 1.88 7.81 6.80
C ALA A 321 0.98 6.97 7.72
N LEU A 322 1.13 7.07 9.05
CA LEU A 322 0.26 6.35 10.00
C LEU A 322 -1.20 6.76 9.81
N GLY A 323 -2.09 5.78 9.80
CA GLY A 323 -3.52 6.03 9.64
C GLY A 323 -3.88 6.79 8.37
N GLY A 324 -3.19 6.54 7.25
CA GLY A 324 -3.48 7.16 5.96
C GLY A 324 -3.04 8.62 5.80
N LYS A 325 -2.16 9.11 6.68
CA LYS A 325 -1.59 10.45 6.55
C LYS A 325 -0.85 10.59 5.21
N ASP A 326 -1.15 11.65 4.46
CA ASP A 326 -0.51 11.92 3.16
C ASP A 326 0.98 12.26 3.36
N VAL A 327 1.83 11.77 2.47
CA VAL A 327 3.28 12.01 2.46
C VAL A 327 3.67 12.40 1.05
N LEU A 328 4.27 13.58 0.92
CA LEU A 328 4.54 14.21 -0.36
C LEU A 328 5.99 14.01 -0.78
N PRO A 329 6.32 14.22 -2.07
CA PRO A 329 7.71 14.21 -2.52
C PRO A 329 8.64 15.12 -1.70
N ASN A 330 8.16 16.27 -1.22
CA ASN A 330 8.96 17.18 -0.38
C ASN A 330 9.21 16.66 1.04
N ASP A 331 8.31 15.83 1.59
CA ASP A 331 8.53 15.16 2.87
C ASP A 331 9.62 14.09 2.71
N ILE A 332 9.57 13.34 1.60
CA ILE A 332 10.60 12.33 1.27
C ILE A 332 11.94 13.00 0.98
N ALA A 333 11.97 14.11 0.24
CA ALA A 333 13.20 14.83 -0.04
C ALA A 333 13.86 15.36 1.24
N ALA A 334 13.07 15.71 2.27
CA ALA A 334 13.58 16.08 3.59
C ALA A 334 14.32 14.93 4.28
N VAL A 335 14.01 13.67 3.96
CA VAL A 335 14.77 12.50 4.45
C VAL A 335 16.17 12.48 3.87
N PHE A 336 16.31 12.70 2.56
CA PHE A 336 17.63 12.78 1.92
C PHE A 336 18.44 13.98 2.39
N ASP A 337 17.80 15.11 2.66
CA ASP A 337 18.43 16.28 3.29
C ASP A 337 18.86 15.96 4.73
N ASN A 338 18.06 15.20 5.50
CA ASN A 338 18.45 14.72 6.82
C ASN A 338 19.69 13.81 6.76
N LEU A 339 19.75 12.90 5.79
CA LEU A 339 20.92 12.05 5.55
C LEU A 339 22.17 12.84 5.12
N ASN A 340 22.02 14.03 4.57
CA ASN A 340 23.16 14.91 4.24
C ASN A 340 23.75 15.63 5.45
N ARG A 341 23.06 15.63 6.61
CA ARG A 341 23.55 16.30 7.81
C ARG A 341 24.75 15.52 8.37
N PRO A 342 25.73 16.21 9.00
CA PRO A 342 26.82 15.53 9.70
C PRO A 342 26.32 14.58 10.79
N LEU A 343 25.23 14.96 11.46
CA LEU A 343 24.50 14.15 12.42
C LEU A 343 23.02 14.11 11.99
N PRO A 344 22.61 13.10 11.21
CA PRO A 344 21.21 12.91 10.84
C PRO A 344 20.36 12.65 12.09
N MET A 345 19.14 13.18 12.10
CA MET A 345 18.15 12.86 13.14
C MET A 345 17.71 11.40 12.97
N ASP A 346 17.83 10.60 14.03
CA ASP A 346 17.26 9.24 14.14
C ASP A 346 15.87 9.30 14.81
N GLY A 347 15.04 8.28 14.56
CA GLY A 347 13.71 8.15 15.15
C GLY A 347 12.73 9.24 14.73
N PHE A 348 12.87 9.78 13.53
CA PHE A 348 12.11 10.94 13.06
C PHE A 348 10.68 10.58 12.60
N THR A 349 9.86 11.60 12.33
CA THR A 349 8.51 11.48 11.76
C THR A 349 8.33 12.36 10.53
N LEU A 350 7.49 11.92 9.58
CA LEU A 350 7.15 12.67 8.36
C LEU A 350 5.65 13.01 8.28
N GLY A 351 5.32 14.15 7.67
CA GLY A 351 3.94 14.58 7.42
C GLY A 351 3.22 15.20 8.64
N ILE A 352 3.86 15.31 9.79
CA ILE A 352 3.32 15.97 10.99
C ILE A 352 4.23 17.08 11.47
N VAL A 353 3.71 17.99 12.28
CA VAL A 353 4.51 18.89 13.12
C VAL A 353 4.44 18.34 14.52
N ASP A 354 5.57 17.85 15.03
CA ASP A 354 5.72 17.38 16.40
C ASP A 354 6.46 18.45 17.20
N ASP A 355 5.70 19.32 17.84
CA ASP A 355 6.19 20.40 18.71
C ASP A 355 6.29 19.98 20.20
N VAL A 356 6.09 18.69 20.49
CA VAL A 356 6.18 18.13 21.84
C VAL A 356 7.46 17.32 22.02
N THR A 357 7.70 16.35 21.14
CA THR A 357 8.90 15.49 21.19
C THR A 357 9.94 15.84 20.12
N PHE A 358 9.64 16.81 19.26
CA PHE A 358 10.56 17.35 18.25
C PHE A 358 11.14 16.30 17.30
N THR A 359 10.37 15.25 16.97
CA THR A 359 10.82 14.20 16.05
C THR A 359 10.49 14.49 14.59
N SER A 360 9.63 15.48 14.29
CA SER A 360 9.20 15.73 12.91
C SER A 360 10.27 16.42 12.08
N LEU A 361 10.58 15.87 10.90
CA LEU A 361 11.34 16.60 9.89
C LEU A 361 10.42 17.60 9.17
N PRO A 362 10.83 18.87 9.03
CA PRO A 362 10.10 19.81 8.20
C PRO A 362 10.19 19.40 6.72
N PRO A 363 9.16 19.65 5.90
CA PRO A 363 9.26 19.46 4.45
C PRO A 363 10.45 20.24 3.88
N ARG A 364 11.01 19.76 2.77
CA ARG A 364 12.15 20.41 2.12
C ARG A 364 11.86 21.89 1.84
N GLN A 365 12.76 22.77 2.29
CA GLN A 365 12.58 24.22 2.16
C GLN A 365 12.53 24.68 0.70
N LYS A 366 13.42 24.14 -0.13
CA LYS A 366 13.39 24.35 -1.59
C LYS A 366 12.51 23.28 -2.20
N ALA A 367 11.32 23.67 -2.67
CA ALA A 367 10.39 22.75 -3.28
C ALA A 367 11.06 21.95 -4.39
N LEU A 368 10.96 20.62 -4.28
CA LEU A 368 11.36 19.69 -5.31
C LEU A 368 10.24 19.67 -6.37
N GLU A 369 10.59 20.05 -7.60
CA GLU A 369 9.69 19.93 -8.74
C GLU A 369 9.85 18.54 -9.34
N VAL A 370 9.09 17.58 -8.81
CA VAL A 370 8.94 16.27 -9.46
C VAL A 370 8.27 16.50 -10.81
N SER A 371 8.83 15.92 -11.87
CA SER A 371 8.30 16.11 -13.22
C SER A 371 6.95 15.40 -13.39
N HIS A 372 5.88 16.18 -13.51
CA HIS A 372 4.57 15.72 -13.99
C HIS A 372 4.37 16.07 -15.48
N ALA A 373 5.45 16.24 -16.25
CA ALA A 373 5.35 16.48 -17.68
C ALA A 373 4.59 15.32 -18.36
N GLY A 374 3.63 15.63 -19.23
CA GLY A 374 2.77 14.64 -19.89
C GLY A 374 1.63 14.09 -19.01
N ILE A 375 1.58 14.41 -17.71
CA ILE A 375 0.50 14.01 -16.80
C ILE A 375 -0.44 15.19 -16.56
N THR A 376 -1.72 14.99 -16.87
CA THR A 376 -2.79 15.91 -16.47
C THR A 376 -3.34 15.50 -15.12
N ALA A 377 -3.41 16.44 -14.17
CA ALA A 377 -3.91 16.23 -12.82
C ALA A 377 -5.20 17.04 -12.56
N CYS A 378 -6.27 16.36 -12.18
CA CYS A 378 -7.60 16.94 -11.99
C CYS A 378 -8.11 16.72 -10.56
N LYS A 379 -8.66 17.75 -9.92
CA LYS A 379 -9.41 17.63 -8.65
C LYS A 379 -10.89 17.92 -8.86
N PHE A 380 -11.73 17.09 -8.26
CA PHE A 380 -13.18 17.26 -8.29
C PHE A 380 -13.72 17.25 -6.87
N TRP A 381 -14.26 18.38 -6.45
CA TRP A 381 -14.97 18.54 -5.18
C TRP A 381 -16.44 18.23 -5.40
N GLY A 382 -16.95 17.23 -4.70
CA GLY A 382 -18.36 16.88 -4.73
C GLY A 382 -18.92 16.40 -3.41
N MET A 383 -20.24 16.42 -3.29
CA MET A 383 -20.98 16.04 -2.10
C MET A 383 -21.26 14.53 -2.06
N GLY A 384 -21.22 13.93 -0.87
CA GLY A 384 -21.60 12.54 -0.69
C GLY A 384 -23.00 12.28 -1.27
N SER A 385 -23.05 11.35 -2.23
CA SER A 385 -24.25 10.96 -3.00
C SER A 385 -24.69 11.90 -4.13
N ASP A 386 -23.87 12.85 -4.56
CA ASP A 386 -24.17 13.73 -5.72
C ASP A 386 -23.84 13.13 -7.10
N GLY A 387 -23.17 11.97 -7.12
CA GLY A 387 -22.74 11.28 -8.34
C GLY A 387 -21.32 11.62 -8.83
N THR A 388 -20.62 12.61 -8.25
CA THR A 388 -19.28 13.06 -8.67
C THR A 388 -18.27 11.93 -8.67
N VAL A 389 -18.19 11.16 -7.59
CA VAL A 389 -17.29 10.00 -7.48
C VAL A 389 -17.60 8.95 -8.54
N GLY A 390 -18.89 8.67 -8.78
CA GLY A 390 -19.31 7.71 -9.80
C GLY A 390 -18.94 8.15 -11.21
N ALA A 391 -19.20 9.42 -11.54
CA ALA A 391 -18.83 10.02 -12.81
C ALA A 391 -17.31 9.97 -13.04
N ASN A 392 -16.51 10.29 -12.02
CA ASN A 392 -15.05 10.23 -12.10
C ASN A 392 -14.50 8.80 -12.25
N LYS A 393 -15.12 7.80 -11.59
CA LYS A 393 -14.78 6.39 -11.82
C LYS A 393 -15.09 5.96 -13.27
N SER A 394 -16.20 6.42 -13.82
CA SER A 394 -16.52 6.15 -15.23
C SER A 394 -15.58 6.88 -16.18
N ALA A 395 -15.25 8.14 -15.91
CA ALA A 395 -14.35 8.94 -16.72
C ALA A 395 -12.95 8.32 -16.79
N ILE A 396 -12.37 7.92 -15.66
CA ILE A 396 -11.03 7.32 -15.65
C ILE A 396 -10.99 5.98 -16.37
N LYS A 397 -12.07 5.18 -16.29
CA LYS A 397 -12.22 3.94 -17.07
C LYS A 397 -12.34 4.22 -18.56
N ILE A 398 -13.16 5.19 -18.96
CA ILE A 398 -13.29 5.58 -20.37
C ILE A 398 -11.94 6.03 -20.92
N ILE A 399 -11.19 6.86 -20.18
CA ILE A 399 -9.85 7.30 -20.58
C ILE A 399 -8.91 6.09 -20.70
N GLY A 400 -8.84 5.23 -19.67
CA GLY A 400 -7.95 4.07 -19.66
C GLY A 400 -8.27 3.04 -20.75
N ASP A 401 -9.54 2.78 -21.02
CA ASP A 401 -10.00 1.74 -21.95
C ASP A 401 -10.03 2.20 -23.41
N ARG A 402 -10.18 3.51 -23.66
CA ARG A 402 -10.33 4.08 -25.02
C ARG A 402 -9.12 4.84 -25.50
N THR A 403 -8.07 4.94 -24.69
CA THR A 403 -6.80 5.59 -25.06
C THR A 403 -5.63 4.76 -24.56
N ASP A 404 -4.44 5.03 -25.09
CA ASP A 404 -3.20 4.42 -24.62
C ASP A 404 -2.65 5.07 -23.34
N LEU A 405 -3.32 6.10 -22.83
CA LEU A 405 -2.90 6.81 -21.62
C LEU A 405 -2.96 5.89 -20.39
N TYR A 406 -2.00 6.06 -19.49
CA TYR A 406 -2.11 5.63 -18.12
C TYR A 406 -3.16 6.48 -17.42
N ALA A 407 -3.89 5.86 -16.49
CA ALA A 407 -5.00 6.48 -15.81
C ALA A 407 -4.97 6.07 -14.33
N GLN A 408 -5.05 7.04 -13.43
CA GLN A 408 -5.06 6.85 -11.98
C GLN A 408 -6.23 7.65 -11.37
N ALA A 409 -6.93 7.06 -10.40
CA ALA A 409 -7.89 7.79 -9.59
C ALA A 409 -7.83 7.37 -8.11
N TYR A 410 -7.88 8.37 -7.23
CA TYR A 410 -8.03 8.20 -5.80
C TYR A 410 -9.17 9.08 -5.27
N PHE A 411 -9.93 8.58 -4.31
CA PHE A 411 -11.12 9.25 -3.79
C PHE A 411 -10.97 9.45 -2.28
N SER A 412 -10.89 10.70 -1.85
CA SER A 412 -10.92 11.08 -0.45
C SER A 412 -12.38 11.27 -0.01
N TYR A 413 -12.77 10.58 1.06
CA TYR A 413 -14.12 10.60 1.61
C TYR A 413 -14.11 11.16 3.03
N ASP A 414 -15.16 11.90 3.39
CA ASP A 414 -15.50 12.18 4.78
C ASP A 414 -15.98 10.88 5.48
N SER A 415 -15.74 10.82 6.79
CA SER A 415 -16.33 9.85 7.73
C SER A 415 -17.87 9.82 7.73
N LYS A 416 -18.52 10.92 7.31
CA LYS A 416 -19.98 11.01 7.22
C LYS A 416 -20.53 10.18 6.06
N LYS A 417 -21.44 9.25 6.35
CA LYS A 417 -22.08 8.36 5.36
C LYS A 417 -22.85 9.09 4.25
N SER A 418 -23.44 10.26 4.54
CA SER A 418 -24.19 11.08 3.58
C SER A 418 -23.92 12.56 3.79
N GLY A 419 -23.89 13.35 2.71
CA GLY A 419 -23.70 14.81 2.78
C GLY A 419 -22.31 15.27 3.22
N GLY A 420 -21.35 14.34 3.37
CA GLY A 420 -19.94 14.65 3.59
C GLY A 420 -19.26 15.18 2.34
N ILE A 421 -18.04 15.69 2.49
CA ILE A 421 -17.22 16.15 1.37
C ILE A 421 -16.53 14.95 0.74
N THR A 422 -16.45 14.96 -0.59
CA THR A 422 -15.63 14.04 -1.37
C THR A 422 -14.71 14.83 -2.27
N VAL A 423 -13.44 14.43 -2.32
CA VAL A 423 -12.46 15.00 -3.25
C VAL A 423 -11.90 13.87 -4.09
N SER A 424 -12.16 13.92 -5.39
CA SER A 424 -11.62 12.96 -6.36
C SER A 424 -10.33 13.53 -6.94
N HIS A 425 -9.28 12.71 -6.97
CA HIS A 425 -7.97 13.03 -7.52
C HIS A 425 -7.72 12.13 -8.72
N LEU A 426 -7.73 12.69 -9.92
CA LEU A 426 -7.54 11.95 -11.16
C LEU A 426 -6.23 12.39 -11.81
N ARG A 427 -5.43 11.42 -12.26
CA ARG A 427 -4.26 11.66 -13.10
C ARG A 427 -4.38 10.82 -14.37
N PHE A 428 -4.00 11.38 -15.51
CA PHE A 428 -3.88 10.61 -16.76
C PHE A 428 -2.76 11.19 -17.62
N GLY A 429 -2.04 10.34 -18.35
CA GLY A 429 -0.86 10.76 -19.10
C GLY A 429 -0.23 9.64 -19.92
N ASP A 430 0.79 9.99 -20.70
CA ASP A 430 1.52 9.09 -21.60
C ASP A 430 2.60 8.24 -20.90
N ARG A 431 2.93 8.58 -19.65
CA ARG A 431 3.88 7.85 -18.79
C ARG A 431 3.16 7.13 -17.63
N PRO A 432 3.75 6.03 -17.11
CA PRO A 432 3.28 5.41 -15.87
C PRO A 432 3.12 6.43 -14.74
N ILE A 433 2.07 6.24 -13.94
CA ILE A 433 1.72 7.14 -12.83
C ILE A 433 2.05 6.45 -11.51
N THR A 434 3.13 6.89 -10.89
CA THR A 434 3.71 6.37 -9.64
C THR A 434 3.52 7.35 -8.48
N SER A 435 2.40 8.07 -8.47
CA SER A 435 2.16 9.18 -7.54
C SER A 435 1.08 8.82 -6.49
N PRO A 436 1.33 7.92 -5.52
CA PRO A 436 0.35 7.49 -4.52
C PRO A 436 0.22 8.53 -3.39
N TYR A 437 -0.01 9.78 -3.76
CA TYR A 437 -0.28 10.92 -2.88
C TYR A 437 -1.34 11.82 -3.51
N LEU A 438 -1.96 12.69 -2.71
CA LEU A 438 -3.02 13.58 -3.21
C LEU A 438 -2.47 14.59 -4.23
N ILE A 439 -3.37 15.17 -5.04
CA ILE A 439 -2.97 16.20 -6.01
C ILE A 439 -2.82 17.54 -5.30
N HIS A 440 -1.58 18.05 -5.28
CA HIS A 440 -1.24 19.37 -4.75
C HIS A 440 -0.94 20.40 -5.85
N GLN A 441 -0.78 19.94 -7.09
CA GLN A 441 -0.66 20.79 -8.28
C GLN A 441 -1.60 20.26 -9.37
N ALA A 442 -2.79 20.86 -9.47
CA ALA A 442 -3.83 20.47 -10.41
C ALA A 442 -3.81 21.34 -11.67
N ASP A 443 -3.97 20.71 -12.82
CA ASP A 443 -4.24 21.36 -14.11
C ASP A 443 -5.71 21.80 -14.21
N PHE A 444 -6.62 21.06 -13.58
CA PHE A 444 -8.05 21.35 -13.59
C PHE A 444 -8.67 21.14 -12.21
N ILE A 445 -9.54 22.06 -11.79
CA ILE A 445 -10.36 21.90 -10.59
C ILE A 445 -11.84 22.09 -10.93
N SER A 446 -12.68 21.19 -10.46
CA SER A 446 -14.14 21.33 -10.51
C SER A 446 -14.76 21.30 -9.11
N CYS A 447 -15.82 22.09 -8.91
CA CYS A 447 -16.67 22.06 -7.74
C CYS A 447 -18.14 21.90 -8.14
N SER A 448 -18.78 20.82 -7.69
CA SER A 448 -20.18 20.53 -7.96
C SER A 448 -21.17 21.25 -7.03
N GLN A 449 -20.67 21.91 -5.98
CA GLN A 449 -21.50 22.54 -4.94
C GLN A 449 -21.12 24.01 -4.72
N GLN A 450 -21.98 24.93 -5.18
CA GLN A 450 -21.73 26.37 -5.09
C GLN A 450 -21.45 26.86 -3.65
N SER A 451 -22.14 26.31 -2.65
CA SER A 451 -21.99 26.73 -1.25
C SER A 451 -20.59 26.46 -0.66
N TRP A 452 -19.74 25.71 -1.37
CA TRP A 452 -18.38 25.38 -0.94
C TRP A 452 -17.34 26.40 -1.38
N VAL A 453 -17.66 27.23 -2.37
CA VAL A 453 -16.76 28.28 -2.89
C VAL A 453 -16.37 29.27 -1.79
N GLU A 454 -17.28 29.57 -0.87
CA GLU A 454 -17.02 30.49 0.25
C GLU A 454 -16.49 29.80 1.51
N ARG A 455 -16.52 28.46 1.56
CA ARG A 455 -16.25 27.67 2.78
C ARG A 455 -14.91 26.94 2.76
N TYR A 456 -14.42 26.58 1.57
CA TYR A 456 -13.20 25.81 1.41
C TYR A 456 -12.24 26.50 0.45
N GLU A 457 -10.94 26.22 0.62
CA GLU A 457 -9.88 26.68 -0.27
C GLU A 457 -9.82 25.81 -1.54
N LEU A 458 -10.88 25.87 -2.37
CA LEU A 458 -11.04 25.00 -3.53
C LEU A 458 -9.89 25.12 -4.56
N LEU A 459 -9.34 26.33 -4.68
CA LEU A 459 -8.29 26.66 -5.65
C LEU A 459 -6.88 26.36 -5.13
N ASP A 460 -6.76 25.86 -3.90
CA ASP A 460 -5.47 25.44 -3.36
C ASP A 460 -4.82 24.42 -4.32
N GLY A 461 -3.57 24.68 -4.68
CA GLY A 461 -2.84 23.85 -5.63
C GLY A 461 -3.28 23.94 -7.10
N LEU A 462 -4.17 24.86 -7.53
CA LEU A 462 -4.42 25.06 -8.97
C LEU A 462 -3.21 25.73 -9.64
N LYS A 463 -2.69 25.13 -10.71
CA LYS A 463 -1.59 25.71 -11.49
C LYS A 463 -2.01 27.08 -12.08
N PRO A 464 -1.10 28.06 -12.18
CA PRO A 464 -1.40 29.34 -12.81
C PRO A 464 -1.97 29.16 -14.23
N GLY A 465 -3.08 29.84 -14.55
CA GLY A 465 -3.78 29.69 -15.83
C GLY A 465 -4.71 28.47 -15.92
N GLY A 466 -4.67 27.56 -14.96
CA GLY A 466 -5.46 26.33 -14.96
C GLY A 466 -6.97 26.59 -14.94
N PRO A 467 -7.78 25.82 -15.65
CA PRO A 467 -9.24 25.94 -15.63
C PRO A 467 -9.88 25.58 -14.27
N PHE A 468 -10.86 26.40 -13.85
CA PHE A 468 -11.76 26.15 -12.73
C PHE A 468 -13.21 26.06 -13.21
N CYS A 469 -13.91 24.99 -12.86
CA CYS A 469 -15.32 24.78 -13.23
C CYS A 469 -16.20 24.75 -11.98
N SER A 470 -17.27 25.55 -11.96
CA SER A 470 -18.24 25.57 -10.85
C SER A 470 -19.67 25.47 -11.39
N THR A 471 -20.49 24.63 -10.77
CA THR A 471 -21.95 24.60 -10.97
C THR A 471 -22.59 25.75 -10.18
N ALA A 472 -22.62 26.94 -10.77
CA ALA A 472 -23.33 28.10 -10.19
C ALA A 472 -24.68 28.31 -10.88
N ALA A 473 -25.73 28.55 -10.11
CA ALA A 473 -27.03 28.97 -10.64
C ALA A 473 -27.00 30.48 -10.94
N GLY A 474 -26.37 30.86 -12.07
CA GLY A 474 -26.31 32.23 -12.57
C GLY A 474 -24.94 32.62 -13.13
N PRO A 475 -24.83 33.76 -13.88
CA PRO A 475 -23.52 34.33 -14.21
C PRO A 475 -22.75 34.56 -12.91
N MET A 476 -21.45 34.24 -12.87
CA MET A 476 -20.64 34.42 -11.65
C MET A 476 -20.93 35.79 -11.05
N PRO A 477 -21.51 35.87 -9.83
CA PRO A 477 -21.89 37.15 -9.26
C PRO A 477 -20.65 38.05 -9.19
N SER A 478 -20.85 39.36 -9.24
CA SER A 478 -19.81 40.32 -8.86
C SER A 478 -19.49 40.12 -7.37
N LEU A 479 -18.68 39.11 -7.05
CA LEU A 479 -18.20 38.75 -5.72
C LEU A 479 -17.09 39.71 -5.30
N SER A 480 -17.40 41.01 -5.20
CA SER A 480 -16.40 42.05 -4.92
C SER A 480 -16.29 42.43 -3.44
N SER A 481 -17.10 41.89 -2.52
CA SER A 481 -17.04 42.27 -1.10
C SER A 481 -16.91 41.12 -0.09
N THR A 482 -17.06 39.86 -0.49
CA THR A 482 -17.03 38.70 0.44
C THR A 482 -16.16 37.52 -0.02
N CYS A 483 -15.49 37.60 -1.17
CA CYS A 483 -14.69 36.49 -1.67
C CYS A 483 -13.34 36.38 -0.93
N PRO A 484 -12.93 35.18 -0.49
CA PRO A 484 -11.57 34.91 -0.05
C PRO A 484 -10.54 35.38 -1.09
N PRO A 485 -9.35 35.87 -0.68
CA PRO A 485 -8.34 36.44 -1.59
C PRO A 485 -7.98 35.54 -2.79
N ALA A 486 -8.04 34.21 -2.63
CA ALA A 486 -7.79 33.23 -3.68
C ALA A 486 -8.76 33.34 -4.88
N LEU A 487 -10.05 33.64 -4.63
CA LEU A 487 -11.06 33.79 -5.69
C LEU A 487 -10.95 35.13 -6.43
N SER A 488 -10.33 36.15 -5.81
CA SER A 488 -9.99 37.39 -6.50
C SER A 488 -8.99 37.19 -7.66
N ALA A 489 -8.22 36.08 -7.66
CA ALA A 489 -7.30 35.73 -8.73
C ALA A 489 -8.02 35.27 -10.02
N ILE A 490 -9.20 34.65 -9.88
CA ILE A 490 -10.10 34.32 -11.01
C ILE A 490 -10.50 35.61 -11.74
N TRP A 491 -10.90 36.62 -10.99
CA TRP A 491 -11.30 37.91 -11.54
C TRP A 491 -10.15 38.74 -12.10
N ARG A 492 -8.90 38.50 -11.67
CA ARG A 492 -7.68 39.12 -12.23
C ARG A 492 -7.22 38.47 -13.54
N GLY A 493 -8.02 37.58 -14.13
CA GLY A 493 -7.72 36.95 -15.43
C GLY A 493 -6.59 35.92 -15.40
N LYS A 494 -6.21 35.42 -14.22
CA LYS A 494 -5.14 34.42 -14.06
C LYS A 494 -5.64 32.98 -14.07
N ILE A 495 -6.96 32.77 -14.11
CA ILE A 495 -7.63 31.46 -14.06
C ILE A 495 -8.80 31.52 -15.05
N SER A 496 -8.97 30.48 -15.87
CA SER A 496 -10.13 30.37 -16.77
C SER A 496 -11.31 29.75 -16.03
N ALA A 497 -12.40 30.49 -15.84
CA ALA A 497 -13.57 30.00 -15.11
C ALA A 497 -14.75 29.70 -16.05
N PHE A 498 -15.39 28.55 -15.85
CA PHE A 498 -16.54 28.11 -16.64
C PHE A 498 -17.74 27.76 -15.76
N THR A 499 -18.92 28.21 -16.19
CA THR A 499 -20.22 27.73 -15.71
C THR A 499 -20.90 27.01 -16.88
N PRO A 500 -21.20 25.71 -16.77
CA PRO A 500 -21.95 25.03 -17.83
C PRO A 500 -23.32 25.68 -17.97
N SER A 501 -23.63 26.20 -19.17
CA SER A 501 -24.97 26.69 -19.50
C SER A 501 -25.93 25.51 -19.44
N THR A 502 -26.97 25.60 -18.61
CA THR A 502 -28.12 24.68 -18.68
C THR A 502 -28.70 24.72 -20.09
N PRO A 503 -29.01 23.56 -20.71
CA PRO A 503 -29.69 23.52 -22.00
C PRO A 503 -31.06 24.18 -21.97
#